data_AF-A0A6A3PXJ1-F1
#
_entry.id   AF-A0A6A3PXJ1-F1
#
_cell.length_a   1.000
_cell.length_b   1.000
_cell.length_c   1.000
_cell.angle_alpha   90.00
_cell.angle_beta   90.00
_cell.angle_gamma   90.00
#
_symmetry.space_group_name_H-M   'P 1'
#
loop_
_entity.id
_entity.type
_entity.pdbx_description
1 polymer ?
#
loop_
_entity_poly.entity_id
_entity_poly.type
_entity_poly.pdbx_seq_one_letter_code
_entity_poly.pdbx_strand_id
1 'polypeptide(L)'
;MINVNRLKKFRGRWTRPYMDEVPEGLTENGEEVEDGPLDETDLPASSLTERLTVGRDNVAISGTDAPLLDVVAKRVVNRAAEYLALTANYETFWLPRSALMPAYSELVNAFERSERMKRGLPVLRRSARLTDANEGVEDDDLLLV
;
A
#
# COMPACT_ATOMS: atom_id res chain seq x y z
N MET A 1 4.10 -32.74 15.77
CA MET A 1 3.29 -33.92 16.14
C MET A 1 2.16 -33.42 17.02
N ILE A 2 0.90 -33.45 16.56
CA ILE A 2 -0.25 -32.92 17.31
C ILE A 2 -0.71 -34.00 18.29
N ASN A 3 -0.75 -33.68 19.59
CA ASN A 3 -1.24 -34.60 20.61
C ASN A 3 -2.77 -34.75 20.46
N VAL A 4 -3.21 -35.90 19.96
CA VAL A 4 -4.62 -36.20 19.62
C VAL A 4 -5.50 -36.53 20.83
N ASN A 5 -4.94 -36.62 22.05
CA ASN A 5 -5.69 -36.96 23.27
C ASN A 5 -6.50 -35.80 23.88
N ARG A 6 -6.53 -34.60 23.27
CA ARG A 6 -7.27 -33.42 23.80
C ARG A 6 -8.45 -32.98 22.91
N LEU A 7 -8.90 -33.79 21.96
CA LEU A 7 -10.00 -33.41 21.06
C LEU A 7 -11.36 -33.51 21.78
N LYS A 8 -12.15 -32.42 21.80
CA LYS A 8 -13.48 -32.39 22.43
C LYS A 8 -14.56 -32.21 21.36
N LYS A 9 -15.70 -32.91 21.50
CA LYS A 9 -16.85 -32.76 20.59
C LYS A 9 -17.67 -31.54 20.98
N PHE A 10 -17.90 -30.64 20.03
CA PHE A 10 -18.87 -29.54 20.16
C PHE A 10 -19.80 -29.55 18.94
N ARG A 11 -21.11 -29.59 19.17
CA ARG A 11 -22.15 -29.66 18.10
C ARG A 11 -21.89 -30.74 17.04
N GLY A 12 -21.44 -31.92 17.48
CA GLY A 12 -21.19 -33.08 16.61
C GLY A 12 -19.93 -33.00 15.75
N ARG A 13 -19.15 -31.90 15.82
CA ARG A 13 -17.86 -31.77 15.15
C ARG A 13 -16.73 -31.85 16.17
N TRP A 14 -15.61 -32.43 15.75
CA TRP A 14 -14.40 -32.47 16.55
C TRP A 14 -13.66 -31.15 16.41
N THR A 15 -13.61 -30.38 17.48
CA THR A 15 -12.91 -29.10 17.50
C THR A 15 -11.54 -29.30 18.13
N ARG A 16 -10.53 -28.60 17.61
CA ARG A 16 -9.23 -28.50 18.28
C ARG A 16 -9.48 -27.83 19.63
N PRO A 17 -8.97 -28.36 20.75
CA PRO A 17 -9.03 -27.65 22.01
C PRO A 17 -8.33 -26.30 21.80
N TYR A 18 -8.95 -25.22 22.29
CA TYR A 18 -8.25 -23.96 22.42
C TYR A 18 -7.01 -24.20 23.31
N MET A 19 -5.96 -23.39 23.12
CA MET A 19 -4.82 -23.43 24.03
C MET A 19 -5.30 -22.96 25.40
N ASP A 20 -5.65 -23.90 26.29
CA ASP A 20 -6.04 -23.62 27.67
C ASP A 20 -4.82 -23.31 28.56
N GLU A 21 -3.61 -23.24 27.99
CA GLU A 21 -2.41 -22.82 28.70
C GLU A 21 -2.41 -21.29 28.81
N VAL A 22 -3.11 -20.80 29.83
CA VAL A 22 -2.87 -19.47 30.37
C VAL A 22 -1.45 -19.48 30.97
N PRO A 23 -0.56 -18.53 30.62
CA PRO A 23 0.78 -18.46 31.20
C PRO A 23 0.70 -18.44 32.73
N GLU A 24 1.43 -19.34 33.40
CA GLU A 24 1.58 -19.32 34.85
C GLU A 24 2.20 -17.97 35.27
N GLY A 25 1.38 -17.11 35.89
CA GLY A 25 1.71 -15.72 36.22
C GLY A 25 0.50 -14.78 36.25
N LEU A 26 -0.62 -15.16 35.62
CA LEU A 26 -1.91 -14.48 35.81
C LEU A 26 -2.58 -15.04 37.07
N THR A 27 -2.32 -14.40 38.21
CA THR A 27 -3.15 -14.59 39.40
C THR A 27 -4.58 -14.21 39.04
N GLU A 28 -5.49 -15.19 39.05
CA GLU A 28 -6.93 -14.95 39.17
C GLU A 28 -7.15 -14.36 40.56
N ASN A 29 -6.82 -13.08 40.72
CA ASN A 29 -7.36 -12.28 41.80
C ASN A 29 -8.85 -12.25 41.50
N GLY A 30 -9.65 -12.90 42.34
CA GLY A 30 -11.11 -12.91 42.28
C GLY A 30 -11.67 -11.53 42.60
N GLU A 31 -11.32 -10.55 41.79
CA GLU A 31 -11.93 -9.24 41.75
C GLU A 31 -13.09 -9.35 40.75
N GLU A 32 -14.27 -8.95 41.19
CA GLU A 32 -15.50 -8.97 40.39
C GLU A 32 -15.21 -8.45 38.99
N VAL A 33 -15.39 -9.30 37.98
CA VAL A 33 -15.37 -8.86 36.58
C VAL A 33 -16.61 -7.99 36.42
N GLU A 34 -16.43 -6.68 36.59
CA GLU A 34 -17.43 -5.68 36.24
C GLU A 34 -17.64 -5.82 34.73
N ASP A 35 -18.77 -6.43 34.34
CA ASP A 35 -19.22 -6.56 32.93
C ASP A 35 -19.71 -5.19 32.43
N GLY A 36 -18.84 -4.19 32.57
CA GLY A 36 -19.00 -2.82 32.15
C GLY A 36 -18.38 -2.60 30.77
N PRO A 37 -18.77 -1.53 30.05
CA PRO A 37 -18.10 -1.15 28.81
C PRO A 37 -16.60 -0.91 29.08
N LEU A 38 -15.74 -1.59 28.32
CA LEU A 38 -14.28 -1.45 28.44
C LEU A 38 -13.86 0.02 28.34
N ASP A 39 -13.06 0.46 29.32
CA ASP A 39 -12.49 1.80 29.39
C ASP A 39 -11.08 1.82 28.75
N GLU A 40 -10.59 3.02 28.42
CA GLU A 40 -9.26 3.20 27.82
C GLU A 40 -8.13 2.70 28.74
N THR A 41 -8.39 2.66 30.05
CA THR A 41 -7.46 2.14 31.06
C THR A 41 -7.32 0.61 31.04
N ASP A 42 -8.26 -0.11 30.42
CA ASP A 42 -8.24 -1.57 30.29
C ASP A 42 -7.34 -2.05 29.14
N LEU A 43 -6.89 -1.14 28.28
CA LEU A 43 -5.95 -1.46 27.22
C LEU A 43 -4.54 -1.63 27.80
N PRO A 44 -3.77 -2.65 27.39
CA PRO A 44 -2.40 -2.80 27.85
C PRO A 44 -1.61 -1.54 27.46
N ALA A 45 -0.70 -1.08 28.34
CA ALA A 45 0.08 0.14 28.12
C ALA A 45 0.89 0.17 26.80
N SER A 46 1.06 -0.98 26.14
CA SER A 46 1.68 -1.13 24.82
C SER A 46 0.71 -1.02 23.62
N SER A 47 -0.61 -0.93 23.85
CA SER A 47 -1.64 -0.83 22.81
C SER A 47 -1.94 0.62 22.45
N LEU A 48 -0.91 1.37 22.06
CA LEU A 48 -1.07 2.68 21.45
C LEU A 48 -1.39 2.51 19.96
N THR A 49 -2.65 2.21 19.65
CA THR A 49 -3.17 2.29 18.28
C THR A 49 -3.59 3.73 17.99
N GLU A 50 -2.70 4.50 17.37
CA GLU A 50 -3.02 5.86 16.89
C GLU A 50 -4.08 5.78 15.78
N ARG A 51 -5.27 6.32 16.06
CA ARG A 51 -6.40 6.32 15.10
C ARG A 51 -6.24 7.51 14.14
N LEU A 52 -5.57 7.29 13.01
CA LEU A 52 -5.36 8.30 11.98
C LEU A 52 -6.62 8.48 11.12
N THR A 53 -7.40 9.55 11.35
CA THR A 53 -8.56 9.88 10.50
C THR A 53 -8.11 10.74 9.32
N VAL A 54 -7.98 10.12 8.17
CA VAL A 54 -7.69 10.81 6.90
C VAL A 54 -9.00 11.37 6.33
N GLY A 55 -9.08 12.70 6.19
CA GLY A 55 -10.25 13.38 5.61
C GLY A 55 -10.55 12.92 4.17
N ARG A 56 -11.78 13.17 3.71
CA ARG A 56 -12.38 12.60 2.48
C ARG A 56 -11.54 12.78 1.19
N ASP A 57 -10.71 13.82 1.12
CA ASP A 57 -9.89 14.14 -0.05
C ASP A 57 -8.37 14.08 0.22
N ASN A 58 -7.96 13.59 1.40
CA ASN A 58 -6.55 13.47 1.75
C ASN A 58 -6.02 12.07 1.40
N VAL A 59 -4.82 12.01 0.82
CA VAL A 59 -4.13 10.74 0.56
C VAL A 59 -2.97 10.63 1.56
N ALA A 60 -3.04 9.62 2.43
CA ALA A 60 -1.92 9.27 3.30
C ALA A 60 -1.00 8.31 2.55
N ILE A 61 0.23 8.74 2.28
CA ILE A 61 1.28 7.88 1.71
C ILE A 61 2.12 7.41 2.90
N SER A 62 1.98 6.13 3.28
CA SER A 62 2.76 5.51 4.35
C SER A 62 3.76 4.49 3.78
N GLY A 63 4.85 4.25 4.49
CA GLY A 63 5.86 3.25 4.11
C GLY A 63 6.91 3.72 3.09
N THR A 64 7.01 5.01 2.81
CA THR A 64 8.07 5.58 1.95
C THR A 64 8.83 6.67 2.71
N ASP A 65 10.17 6.61 2.69
CA ASP A 65 11.02 7.58 3.39
C ASP A 65 10.94 9.01 2.80
N ALA A 66 10.58 9.12 1.52
CA ALA A 66 10.42 10.40 0.83
C ALA A 66 9.30 10.34 -0.23
N PRO A 67 8.03 10.55 0.15
CA PRO A 67 6.94 10.58 -0.82
C PRO A 67 7.12 11.79 -1.77
N LEU A 68 6.97 11.54 -3.07
CA LEU A 68 7.00 12.60 -4.09
C LEU A 68 5.66 13.35 -4.12
N LEU A 69 5.75 14.67 -4.10
CA LEU A 69 4.63 15.59 -4.15
C LEU A 69 4.26 15.97 -5.59
N ASP A 70 5.27 16.31 -6.41
CA ASP A 70 5.03 16.78 -7.78
C ASP A 70 6.25 16.57 -8.70
N VAL A 71 6.04 16.73 -10.00
CA VAL A 71 7.07 16.84 -11.02
C VAL A 71 7.05 18.25 -11.60
N VAL A 72 8.10 19.02 -11.34
CA VAL A 72 8.11 20.47 -11.62
C VAL A 72 8.86 20.84 -12.91
N ALA A 73 9.77 19.98 -13.37
CA ALA A 73 10.52 20.22 -14.59
C ALA A 73 10.91 18.91 -15.30
N LYS A 74 11.32 19.04 -16.56
CA LYS A 74 11.83 17.93 -17.37
C LYS A 74 13.06 18.39 -18.15
N ARG A 75 14.04 17.50 -18.25
CA ARG A 75 15.22 17.67 -19.13
C ARG A 75 15.45 16.40 -19.95
N VAL A 76 16.27 16.54 -21.00
CA VAL A 76 16.72 15.41 -21.80
C VAL A 76 18.23 15.32 -21.69
N VAL A 77 18.72 14.23 -21.12
CA VAL A 77 20.15 13.93 -20.97
C VAL A 77 20.42 12.61 -21.68
N ASN A 78 21.43 12.56 -22.56
CA ASN A 78 21.77 11.35 -23.32
C ASN A 78 20.57 10.71 -24.06
N ARG A 79 19.67 11.54 -24.62
CA ARG A 79 18.40 11.13 -25.27
C ARG A 79 17.37 10.49 -24.32
N ALA A 80 17.66 10.40 -23.02
CA ALA A 80 16.74 9.94 -22.00
C ALA A 80 16.07 11.12 -21.28
N ALA A 81 14.79 10.96 -20.93
CA ALA A 81 14.06 11.96 -20.16
C ALA A 81 14.32 11.80 -18.66
N GLU A 82 14.68 12.90 -18.02
CA GLU A 82 14.75 13.02 -16.57
C GLU A 82 13.76 14.09 -16.12
N TYR A 83 13.18 13.87 -14.93
CA TYR A 83 12.16 14.72 -14.34
C TYR A 83 12.67 15.24 -13.00
N LEU A 84 12.45 16.52 -12.73
CA LEU A 84 12.73 17.13 -11.45
C LEU A 84 11.55 16.85 -10.52
N ALA A 85 11.75 15.91 -9.61
CA ALA A 85 10.75 15.52 -8.62
C ALA A 85 10.89 16.37 -7.36
N LEU A 86 9.76 16.86 -6.84
CA LEU A 86 9.63 17.57 -5.57
C LEU A 86 9.15 16.57 -4.51
N THR A 87 9.88 16.44 -3.41
CA THR A 87 9.53 15.58 -2.27
C THR A 87 8.71 16.34 -1.22
N ALA A 88 8.07 15.63 -0.29
CA ALA A 88 7.28 16.24 0.79
C ALA A 88 8.10 17.11 1.76
N ASN A 89 9.41 16.89 1.87
CA ASN A 89 10.33 17.76 2.61
C ASN A 89 10.82 18.97 1.79
N TYR A 90 10.19 19.24 0.64
CA TYR A 90 10.51 20.33 -0.30
C TYR A 90 11.91 20.25 -0.94
N GLU A 91 12.58 19.11 -0.86
CA GLU A 91 13.80 18.86 -1.62
C GLU A 91 13.47 18.50 -3.08
N THR A 92 14.46 18.64 -3.97
CA THR A 92 14.27 18.33 -5.39
C THR A 92 15.38 17.46 -5.93
N PHE A 93 15.00 16.45 -6.73
CA PHE A 93 15.93 15.49 -7.29
C PHE A 93 15.61 15.23 -8.76
N TRP A 94 16.66 15.11 -9.59
CA TRP A 94 16.52 14.66 -10.97
C TRP A 94 16.43 13.13 -10.98
N LEU A 95 15.30 12.61 -11.43
CA LEU A 95 15.05 11.17 -11.50
C LEU A 95 14.80 10.73 -12.94
N PRO A 96 15.37 9.58 -13.37
CA PRO A 96 15.05 9.01 -14.67
C PRO A 96 13.60 8.54 -14.68
N ARG A 97 12.99 8.50 -15.87
CA ARG A 97 11.60 8.02 -16.03
C ARG A 97 11.40 6.64 -15.39
N SER A 98 12.36 5.73 -15.50
CA SER A 98 12.28 4.38 -14.95
C SER A 98 12.12 4.37 -13.42
N ALA A 99 12.73 5.31 -12.70
CA ALA A 99 12.61 5.40 -11.24
C ALA A 99 11.24 5.91 -10.78
N LEU A 100 10.52 6.62 -11.64
CA LEU A 100 9.17 7.15 -11.34
C LEU A 100 8.06 6.15 -11.70
N MET A 101 8.34 5.14 -12.53
CA MET A 101 7.34 4.17 -12.95
C MET A 101 7.33 2.93 -12.05
N PRO A 102 6.16 2.32 -11.81
CA PRO A 102 4.82 2.79 -12.15
C PRO A 102 4.22 3.76 -11.10
N ALA A 103 4.80 3.80 -9.90
CA ALA A 103 4.20 4.41 -8.70
C ALA A 103 3.82 5.88 -8.86
N TYR A 104 4.66 6.66 -9.56
CA TYR A 104 4.47 8.10 -9.77
C TYR A 104 4.10 8.43 -11.22
N SER A 105 3.54 7.47 -11.95
CA SER A 105 3.16 7.65 -13.35
C SER A 105 2.11 8.74 -13.56
N GLU A 106 1.21 8.94 -12.61
CA GLU A 106 0.20 10.00 -12.67
C GLU A 106 0.81 11.40 -12.64
N LEU A 107 1.81 11.64 -11.78
CA LEU A 107 2.52 12.92 -11.68
C LEU A 107 3.23 13.24 -13.00
N VAL A 108 3.94 12.26 -13.57
CA VAL A 108 4.61 12.41 -14.87
C VAL A 108 3.58 12.71 -15.98
N ASN A 109 2.45 11.99 -16.00
CA ASN A 109 1.40 12.19 -17.00
C ASN A 109 0.68 13.54 -16.82
N ALA A 110 0.51 14.03 -15.60
CA ALA A 110 -0.05 15.35 -15.32
C ALA A 110 0.88 16.46 -15.83
N PHE A 111 2.18 16.36 -15.53
CA PHE A 111 3.20 17.27 -16.04
C PHE A 111 3.25 17.29 -17.57
N GLU A 112 3.27 16.13 -18.23
CA GLU A 112 3.34 16.09 -19.69
C GLU A 112 2.07 16.63 -20.36
N ARG A 113 0.90 16.42 -19.76
CA ARG A 113 -0.35 17.02 -20.24
C ARG A 113 -0.33 18.54 -20.12
N SER A 114 0.13 19.08 -18.99
CA SER A 114 0.19 20.53 -18.78
C SER A 114 1.19 21.18 -19.74
N GLU A 115 2.37 20.60 -19.94
CA GLU A 115 3.35 21.06 -20.93
C GLU A 115 2.82 21.05 -22.36
N ARG A 116 2.02 20.05 -22.73
CA ARG A 116 1.36 20.01 -24.04
C ARG A 116 0.32 21.09 -24.19
N MET A 117 -0.52 21.31 -23.17
CA MET A 117 -1.53 22.37 -23.17
C MET A 117 -0.89 23.75 -23.33
N LYS A 118 0.23 24.03 -22.64
CA LYS A 118 1.00 25.27 -22.80
C LYS A 118 1.49 25.47 -24.24
N ARG A 119 1.77 24.38 -24.96
CA ARG A 119 2.20 24.39 -26.37
C ARG A 119 1.03 24.36 -27.36
N GLY A 120 -0.22 24.42 -26.89
CA GLY A 120 -1.41 24.32 -27.73
C GLY A 120 -1.62 22.93 -28.36
N LEU A 121 -0.94 21.90 -27.84
CA LEU A 121 -1.06 20.54 -28.36
C LEU A 121 -2.29 19.85 -27.75
N PRO A 122 -3.02 19.04 -28.54
CA PRO A 122 -4.17 18.30 -28.04
C PRO A 122 -3.76 17.29 -26.96
N VAL A 123 -4.69 17.04 -26.04
CA VAL A 123 -4.57 16.00 -25.01
C VAL A 123 -4.32 14.66 -25.68
N LEU A 124 -3.34 13.91 -25.16
CA LEU A 124 -3.05 12.56 -25.64
C LEU A 124 -4.27 11.68 -25.33
N ARG A 125 -5.10 11.41 -26.34
CA ARG A 125 -6.17 10.42 -26.24
C ARG A 125 -5.52 9.05 -26.34
N ARG A 126 -5.81 8.16 -25.39
CA ARG A 126 -5.60 6.72 -25.60
C ARG A 126 -6.49 6.34 -26.79
N SER A 127 -5.90 6.12 -27.95
CA SER A 127 -6.64 5.69 -29.12
C SER A 127 -7.23 4.30 -28.84
N ALA A 128 -8.53 4.12 -29.07
CA ALA A 128 -9.21 2.83 -28.93
C ALA A 128 -8.57 1.71 -29.78
N ARG A 129 -7.81 2.08 -30.82
CA ARG A 129 -7.07 1.16 -31.70
C ARG A 129 -5.90 0.43 -31.03
N LEU A 130 -5.51 0.80 -29.81
CA LEU A 130 -4.42 0.12 -29.08
C LEU A 130 -4.90 -1.06 -28.23
N THR A 131 -6.21 -1.15 -27.93
CA THR A 131 -6.74 -2.26 -27.12
C THR A 131 -6.67 -3.57 -27.89
N ASP A 132 -7.10 -3.57 -29.17
CA ASP A 132 -7.06 -4.76 -30.04
C ASP A 132 -5.63 -5.23 -30.39
N ALA A 133 -4.62 -4.33 -30.32
CA ALA A 133 -3.23 -4.68 -30.64
C ALA A 133 -2.49 -5.34 -29.46
N ASN A 134 -3.01 -5.20 -28.23
CA ASN A 134 -2.44 -5.83 -27.03
C ASN A 134 -3.00 -7.24 -26.78
N GLU A 135 -4.03 -7.68 -27.51
CA GLU A 135 -4.66 -9.01 -27.36
C GLU A 135 -3.92 -10.12 -28.13
N GLY A 136 -2.88 -9.79 -28.90
CA GLY A 136 -2.15 -10.73 -29.76
C GLY A 136 -0.79 -11.20 -29.25
N VAL A 137 -0.44 -11.00 -27.98
CA VAL A 137 0.78 -11.57 -27.39
C VAL A 137 0.38 -12.80 -26.57
N GLU A 138 0.11 -13.90 -27.27
CA GLU A 138 0.09 -15.22 -26.67
C GLU A 138 1.53 -15.59 -26.27
N ASP A 139 1.73 -15.84 -24.97
CA ASP A 139 3.00 -16.20 -24.33
C ASP A 139 3.50 -17.62 -24.72
N ASP A 140 3.41 -18.04 -25.98
CA ASP A 140 3.72 -19.43 -26.38
C ASP A 140 5.05 -19.64 -27.14
N ASP A 141 5.81 -18.59 -27.45
CA ASP A 141 7.09 -18.74 -28.19
C ASP A 141 8.36 -18.57 -27.32
N LEU A 142 8.25 -18.74 -25.99
CA LEU A 142 9.42 -18.90 -25.10
C LEU A 142 9.85 -20.38 -24.97
N LEU A 143 10.06 -21.06 -26.09
CA LEU A 143 10.86 -22.30 -26.11
C LEU A 143 12.25 -22.00 -26.66
N LEU A 144 13.17 -21.76 -25.73
CA LEU A 144 14.61 -21.69 -25.99
C LEU A 144 15.11 -23.10 -26.36
N VAL A 145 15.68 -23.24 -27.56
CA VAL A 145 16.51 -24.40 -27.98
C VAL A 145 17.93 -24.22 -27.49
#